data_AF-A0A2D4NJ36-F1
#
_entry.id   AF-A0A2D4NJ36-F1
#
_cell.length_a   1.000
_cell.length_b   1.000
_cell.length_c   1.000
_cell.angle_alpha   90.00
_cell.angle_beta   90.00
_cell.angle_gamma   90.00
#
_symmetry.space_group_name_H-M   'P 1'
#
loop_
_entity.id
_entity.type
_entity.pdbx_description
1 polymer ?
#
loop_
_entity_poly.entity_id
_entity_poly.type
_entity_poly.pdbx_seq_one_letter_code
_entity_poly.pdbx_strand_id
1 'polypeptide(L)'
;MFRFNVSSAETNITNLFRAEFRVLRLPNLSSKRSEQRIELFQILKPDEHIAKQRYLSGRNVLTRGSPEWLSFDVTETVREWLFHRESNLGLEISVHCPCNTFQSNGDILENLHEVLEIKFKGIDGEESHGRGDLGSLKKQKDLQNPHLILMMLPPHRLGSSAVRSQRKKRALDTNYCFRNLEENCCVRRLYIDFRQDLGWKWVHEPKGYFANFCSGPCPYLRSADTTHSTVLGLYNTLNPEASASPCCVPQDLDPLTILYYVGRTPKMEQLSNMIVKSCKCS
;
A
#
# COMPACT_ATOMS: atom_id res chain seq x y z
N MET A 1 -10.39 -22.72 -3.34
CA MET A 1 -8.90 -22.66 -3.31
C MET A 1 -8.39 -22.23 -4.67
N PHE A 2 -7.45 -21.29 -4.71
CA PHE A 2 -6.85 -20.72 -5.92
C PHE A 2 -5.39 -21.14 -6.02
N ARG A 3 -4.99 -21.73 -7.15
CA ARG A 3 -3.60 -22.13 -7.42
C ARG A 3 -3.03 -21.30 -8.55
N PHE A 4 -1.78 -20.89 -8.40
CA PHE A 4 -1.08 -20.06 -9.37
C PHE A 4 0.28 -20.68 -9.69
N ASN A 5 0.62 -20.71 -10.98
CA ASN A 5 1.98 -21.03 -11.41
C ASN A 5 2.76 -19.72 -11.52
N VAL A 6 3.76 -19.54 -10.66
CA VAL A 6 4.57 -18.31 -10.60
C VAL A 6 5.95 -18.52 -11.27
N SER A 7 6.20 -19.70 -11.86
CA SER A 7 7.53 -20.05 -12.36
C SER A 7 8.03 -19.18 -13.50
N SER A 8 7.15 -18.56 -14.28
CA SER A 8 7.52 -17.61 -15.33
C SER A 8 8.11 -16.30 -14.79
N ALA A 9 7.88 -15.97 -13.51
CA ALA A 9 8.38 -14.74 -12.87
C ALA A 9 9.65 -14.97 -12.02
N GLU A 10 10.15 -16.22 -11.94
CA GLU A 10 11.29 -16.63 -11.10
C GLU A 10 12.63 -16.00 -11.50
N THR A 11 12.80 -15.56 -12.75
CA THR A 11 14.09 -15.03 -13.23
C THR A 11 14.52 -13.72 -12.56
N ASN A 12 13.63 -13.09 -11.77
CA ASN A 12 13.77 -11.70 -11.31
C ASN A 12 13.15 -11.48 -9.91
N ILE A 13 13.43 -12.36 -8.94
CA ILE A 13 12.84 -12.36 -7.58
C ILE A 13 12.95 -10.98 -6.89
N THR A 14 14.10 -10.31 -7.04
CA THR A 14 14.39 -8.99 -6.48
C THR A 14 13.57 -7.85 -7.10
N ASN A 15 12.92 -8.10 -8.23
CA ASN A 15 12.28 -7.06 -9.02
C ASN A 15 10.81 -6.90 -8.66
N LEU A 16 10.23 -7.88 -7.94
CA LEU A 16 8.85 -7.82 -7.47
C LEU A 16 8.72 -6.72 -6.41
N PHE A 17 8.00 -5.63 -6.76
CA PHE A 17 7.74 -4.54 -5.82
C PHE A 17 6.32 -4.57 -5.26
N ARG A 18 5.37 -5.19 -5.95
CA ARG A 18 3.98 -5.35 -5.52
C ARG A 18 3.33 -6.56 -6.21
N ALA A 19 2.50 -7.30 -5.49
CA ALA A 19 1.64 -8.33 -6.05
C ALA A 19 0.21 -8.18 -5.53
N GLU A 20 -0.75 -8.21 -6.44
CA GLU A 20 -2.19 -8.13 -6.11
C GLU A 20 -2.91 -9.38 -6.59
N PHE A 21 -3.68 -10.01 -5.70
CA PHE A 21 -4.63 -11.04 -6.07
C PHE A 21 -5.99 -10.41 -6.38
N ARG A 22 -6.49 -10.63 -7.60
CA ARG A 22 -7.78 -10.10 -8.06
C ARG A 22 -8.79 -11.19 -8.33
N VAL A 23 -10.01 -10.97 -7.83
CA VAL A 23 -11.15 -11.88 -8.01
C VAL A 23 -12.43 -11.08 -8.25
N LEU A 24 -13.28 -11.54 -9.16
CA LEU A 24 -14.55 -10.89 -9.47
C LEU A 24 -15.67 -11.49 -8.63
N ARG A 25 -16.25 -10.67 -7.77
CA ARG A 25 -17.43 -11.00 -6.96
C ARG A 25 -18.71 -10.81 -7.78
N LEU A 26 -19.56 -11.82 -7.78
CA LEU A 26 -20.86 -11.82 -8.46
C LEU A 26 -22.02 -11.67 -7.45
N PRO A 27 -23.14 -11.04 -7.85
CA PRO A 27 -24.34 -10.98 -7.01
C PRO A 27 -24.89 -12.39 -6.74
N ASN A 28 -25.16 -12.69 -5.48
CA ASN A 28 -25.93 -13.88 -5.09
C ASN A 28 -27.33 -13.46 -4.62
N LEU A 29 -28.33 -13.55 -5.50
CA LEU A 29 -29.72 -13.21 -5.19
C LEU A 29 -30.33 -14.10 -4.10
N SER A 30 -29.81 -15.32 -3.91
CA SER A 30 -30.28 -16.28 -2.90
C SER A 30 -29.64 -16.09 -1.53
N SER A 31 -28.70 -15.14 -1.38
CA SER A 31 -28.02 -14.88 -0.10
C SER A 31 -29.01 -14.37 0.94
N LYS A 32 -28.92 -14.83 2.19
CA LYS A 32 -29.83 -14.41 3.28
C LYS A 32 -29.41 -13.07 3.89
N ARG A 33 -28.11 -12.77 3.88
CA ARG A 33 -27.53 -11.53 4.41
C ARG A 33 -27.35 -10.49 3.30
N SER A 34 -27.28 -9.21 3.65
CA SER A 34 -26.95 -8.12 2.71
C SER A 34 -25.43 -7.95 2.53
N GLU A 35 -24.66 -8.27 3.57
CA GLU A 35 -23.21 -8.20 3.62
C GLU A 35 -22.62 -9.43 4.33
N GLN A 36 -21.39 -9.78 3.97
CA GLN A 36 -20.63 -10.86 4.58
C GLN A 36 -19.14 -10.49 4.64
N ARG A 37 -18.49 -10.81 5.76
CA ARG A 37 -17.04 -10.65 5.91
C ARG A 37 -16.32 -11.86 5.34
N ILE A 38 -15.44 -11.62 4.38
CA ILE A 38 -14.54 -12.64 3.81
C ILE A 38 -13.12 -12.42 4.29
N GLU A 39 -12.38 -13.52 4.39
CA GLU A 39 -10.99 -13.54 4.80
C GLU A 39 -10.15 -14.35 3.79
N LEU A 40 -8.97 -13.83 3.50
CA LEU A 40 -8.00 -14.42 2.59
C LEU A 40 -6.89 -15.08 3.41
N PHE A 41 -6.60 -16.34 3.07
CA PHE A 41 -5.57 -17.15 3.71
C PHE A 41 -4.56 -17.66 2.69
N GLN A 42 -3.31 -17.77 3.12
CA GLN A 42 -2.27 -18.56 2.47
C GLN A 42 -2.33 -19.99 3.01
N ILE A 43 -2.37 -20.98 2.11
CA ILE A 43 -2.33 -22.39 2.50
C ILE A 43 -0.90 -22.79 2.82
N LEU A 44 -0.69 -23.43 3.97
CA LEU A 44 0.61 -23.91 4.42
C LEU A 44 0.66 -25.44 4.35
N LYS A 45 1.87 -26.00 4.29
CA LYS A 45 2.04 -27.45 4.37
C LYS A 45 1.53 -27.92 5.74
N PRO A 46 0.70 -28.96 5.79
CA PRO A 46 0.25 -29.51 7.07
C PRO A 46 1.47 -30.09 7.81
N ASP A 47 1.71 -29.56 9.00
CA ASP A 47 2.70 -30.04 9.98
C ASP A 47 1.97 -30.16 11.33
N GLU A 48 2.33 -31.11 12.17
CA GLU A 48 1.61 -31.43 13.41
C GLU A 48 1.52 -30.23 14.39
N HIS A 49 2.42 -29.25 14.23
CA HIS A 49 2.51 -28.06 15.08
C HIS A 49 2.16 -26.74 14.38
N ILE A 50 1.89 -26.76 13.07
CA ILE A 50 1.69 -25.53 12.28
C ILE A 50 0.25 -25.45 11.79
N ALA A 51 -0.37 -24.28 11.97
CA ALA A 51 -1.69 -24.00 11.43
C ALA A 51 -1.71 -24.24 9.91
N LYS A 52 -2.72 -24.97 9.41
CA LYS A 52 -2.87 -25.32 7.99
C LYS A 52 -3.03 -24.10 7.06
N GLN A 53 -3.36 -22.95 7.63
CA GLN A 53 -3.65 -21.70 6.93
C GLN A 53 -3.07 -20.52 7.70
N ARG A 54 -2.56 -19.53 6.98
CA ARG A 54 -2.07 -18.25 7.51
C ARG A 54 -2.99 -17.12 7.04
N TYR A 55 -3.55 -16.36 7.97
CA TYR A 55 -4.36 -15.19 7.66
C TYR A 55 -3.54 -14.10 6.95
N LEU A 56 -4.11 -13.52 5.90
CA LEU A 56 -3.52 -12.39 5.16
C LEU A 56 -4.32 -11.11 5.35
N SER A 57 -5.62 -11.14 5.02
CA SER A 57 -6.47 -9.95 5.01
C SER A 57 -7.95 -10.32 5.07
N GLY A 58 -8.81 -9.36 5.44
CA GLY A 58 -10.26 -9.54 5.50
C GLY A 58 -11.00 -8.29 5.06
N ARG A 59 -12.19 -8.47 4.47
CA ARG A 59 -13.02 -7.38 3.94
C ARG A 59 -14.52 -7.70 4.06
N ASN A 60 -15.33 -6.70 4.38
CA ASN A 60 -16.79 -6.80 4.30
C ASN A 60 -17.24 -6.53 2.87
N VAL A 61 -18.08 -7.41 2.33
CA VAL A 61 -18.51 -7.37 0.93
C VAL A 61 -20.02 -7.56 0.86
N LEU A 62 -20.67 -6.79 -0.02
CA LEU A 62 -22.10 -6.93 -0.28
C LEU A 62 -22.37 -8.25 -1.01
N THR A 63 -23.33 -9.04 -0.54
CA THR A 63 -23.69 -10.33 -1.13
C THR A 63 -24.55 -10.15 -2.39
N ARG A 64 -25.50 -9.20 -2.35
CA ARG A 64 -26.47 -8.91 -3.42
C ARG A 64 -26.13 -7.68 -4.28
N GLY A 65 -25.02 -6.99 -4.02
CA GLY A 65 -24.63 -5.77 -4.74
C GLY A 65 -24.27 -5.99 -6.22
N SER A 66 -23.94 -4.91 -6.95
CA SER A 66 -23.43 -4.98 -8.33
C SER A 66 -22.09 -5.71 -8.42
N PRO A 67 -21.76 -6.43 -9.51
CA PRO A 67 -20.47 -7.11 -9.68
C PRO A 67 -19.29 -6.19 -9.34
N GLU A 68 -18.33 -6.67 -8.53
CA GLU A 68 -17.21 -5.87 -8.03
C GLU A 68 -15.90 -6.65 -8.11
N TRP A 69 -14.84 -6.01 -8.59
CA TRP A 69 -13.49 -6.54 -8.51
C TRP A 69 -12.90 -6.32 -7.12
N LEU A 70 -12.57 -7.42 -6.45
CA LEU A 70 -11.84 -7.39 -5.19
C LEU A 70 -10.34 -7.53 -5.47
N SER A 71 -9.52 -6.74 -4.77
CA SER A 71 -8.06 -6.79 -4.84
C SER A 71 -7.49 -6.97 -3.43
N PHE A 72 -6.56 -7.91 -3.29
CA PHE A 72 -5.86 -8.20 -2.04
C PHE A 72 -4.35 -8.08 -2.26
N ASP A 73 -3.66 -7.38 -1.36
CA ASP A 73 -2.20 -7.32 -1.37
C ASP A 73 -1.64 -8.66 -0.88
N VAL A 74 -0.92 -9.35 -1.78
CA VAL A 74 -0.28 -10.65 -1.52
C VAL A 74 1.22 -10.57 -1.80
N THR A 75 1.80 -9.36 -1.73
CA THR A 75 3.20 -9.10 -2.10
C THR A 75 4.17 -9.98 -1.32
N GLU A 76 3.98 -10.14 -0.01
CA GLU A 76 4.87 -10.95 0.81
C GLU A 76 4.74 -12.45 0.50
N THR A 77 3.50 -12.94 0.38
CA THR A 77 3.22 -14.35 0.05
C THR A 77 3.79 -14.73 -1.32
N VAL A 78 3.62 -13.89 -2.34
CA VAL A 78 4.18 -14.18 -3.67
C VAL A 78 5.71 -14.10 -3.65
N ARG A 79 6.31 -13.19 -2.86
CA ARG A 79 7.76 -13.14 -2.68
C ARG A 79 8.29 -14.43 -2.05
N GLU A 80 7.60 -14.95 -1.04
CA GLU A 80 7.92 -16.23 -0.42
C GLU A 80 7.84 -17.36 -1.46
N TRP A 81 6.80 -17.42 -2.29
CA TRP A 81 6.66 -18.43 -3.34
C TRP A 81 7.73 -18.35 -4.42
N LEU A 82 8.20 -17.15 -4.76
CA LEU A 82 9.30 -16.95 -5.70
C LEU A 82 10.64 -17.44 -5.14
N PHE A 83 10.83 -17.37 -3.82
CA PHE A 83 12.04 -17.82 -3.15
C PHE A 83 12.00 -19.31 -2.81
N HIS A 84 10.85 -19.81 -2.35
CA HIS A 84 10.57 -21.18 -1.93
C HIS A 84 9.41 -21.75 -2.74
N ARG A 85 9.71 -22.47 -3.82
CA ARG A 85 8.71 -23.00 -4.77
C ARG A 85 7.72 -23.94 -4.09
N GLU A 86 8.26 -24.73 -3.17
CA GLU A 86 7.56 -25.73 -2.40
C GLU A 86 6.57 -25.14 -1.39
N SER A 87 6.64 -23.84 -1.09
CA SER A 87 5.70 -23.13 -0.22
C SER A 87 4.41 -22.69 -0.94
N ASN A 88 4.38 -22.77 -2.28
CA ASN A 88 3.22 -22.38 -3.08
C ASN A 88 2.16 -23.48 -3.10
N LEU A 89 1.24 -23.43 -2.13
CA LEU A 89 0.06 -24.30 -2.08
C LEU A 89 -1.23 -23.60 -2.49
N GLY A 90 -1.16 -22.29 -2.76
CA GLY A 90 -2.28 -21.47 -3.20
C GLY A 90 -2.89 -20.59 -2.11
N LEU A 91 -3.94 -19.87 -2.49
CA LEU A 91 -4.74 -19.00 -1.63
C LEU A 91 -6.13 -19.60 -1.40
N GLU A 92 -6.74 -19.22 -0.29
CA GLU A 92 -8.11 -19.59 0.03
C GLU A 92 -8.87 -18.37 0.53
N ILE A 93 -10.08 -18.18 0.01
CA ILE A 93 -11.04 -17.22 0.56
C ILE A 93 -12.07 -18.03 1.34
N SER A 94 -12.27 -17.67 2.60
CA SER A 94 -13.27 -18.26 3.48
C SER A 94 -13.98 -17.19 4.32
N VAL A 95 -14.98 -17.60 5.10
CA VAL A 95 -15.72 -16.73 6.02
C VAL A 95 -14.93 -16.53 7.31
N HIS A 96 -15.18 -15.40 7.99
CA HIS A 96 -14.60 -15.14 9.31
C HIS A 96 -15.11 -16.15 10.36
N CYS A 97 -14.18 -16.88 10.98
CA CYS A 97 -14.42 -18.07 11.82
C CYS A 97 -15.57 -18.97 11.34
N PRO A 98 -15.31 -20.05 10.59
CA PRO A 98 -16.34 -21.03 10.25
C PRO A 98 -16.94 -21.75 11.48
N CYS A 99 -16.42 -21.46 12.68
CA CYS A 99 -16.86 -21.98 13.96
C CYS A 99 -18.18 -21.35 14.46
N ASN A 100 -18.36 -20.04 14.28
CA ASN A 100 -19.38 -19.25 14.98
C ASN A 100 -20.01 -18.23 14.02
N THR A 101 -21.32 -17.98 14.14
CA THR A 101 -21.98 -16.86 13.45
C THR A 101 -22.15 -15.68 14.39
N PHE A 102 -21.79 -14.48 13.94
CA PHE A 102 -21.96 -13.24 14.70
C PHE A 102 -23.22 -12.51 14.27
N GLN A 103 -24.06 -12.13 15.21
CA GLN A 103 -25.17 -11.20 14.97
C GLN A 103 -24.68 -9.74 15.03
N SER A 104 -25.44 -8.82 14.43
CA SER A 104 -25.13 -7.38 14.38
C SER A 104 -25.05 -6.71 15.77
N ASN A 105 -25.59 -7.37 16.79
CA ASN A 105 -25.56 -6.95 18.20
C ASN A 105 -24.35 -7.51 18.97
N GLY A 106 -23.49 -8.32 18.35
CA GLY A 106 -22.30 -8.91 18.97
C GLY A 106 -22.51 -10.30 19.59
N ASP A 107 -23.70 -10.89 19.51
CA ASP A 107 -23.97 -12.23 20.03
C ASP A 107 -23.38 -13.34 19.14
N ILE A 108 -22.84 -14.38 19.77
CA ILE A 108 -22.23 -15.55 19.14
C ILE A 108 -23.26 -16.69 19.06
N LEU A 109 -23.60 -17.16 17.86
CA LEU A 109 -24.33 -18.42 17.68
C LEU A 109 -23.33 -19.55 17.37
N GLU A 110 -23.10 -20.38 18.39
CA GLU A 110 -22.11 -21.47 18.41
C GLU A 110 -22.51 -22.71 17.58
N ASN A 111 -23.75 -22.78 17.06
CA ASN A 111 -24.28 -23.97 16.36
C ASN A 111 -24.67 -23.73 14.89
N LEU A 112 -24.31 -22.57 14.32
CA LEU A 112 -24.52 -22.28 12.92
C LEU A 112 -23.16 -22.03 12.28
N HIS A 113 -22.72 -22.98 11.45
CA HIS A 113 -21.55 -22.77 10.60
C HIS A 113 -21.90 -21.72 9.55
N GLU A 114 -21.16 -20.61 9.57
CA GLU A 114 -21.28 -19.62 8.52
C GLU A 114 -20.81 -20.24 7.20
N VAL A 115 -21.66 -20.16 6.17
CA VAL A 115 -21.34 -20.62 4.82
C VAL A 115 -20.99 -19.41 3.97
N LEU A 116 -20.00 -19.55 3.10
CA LEU A 116 -19.66 -18.53 2.12
C LEU A 116 -20.82 -18.37 1.13
N GLU A 117 -21.61 -17.31 1.29
CA GLU A 117 -22.74 -16.99 0.40
C GLU A 117 -22.29 -16.14 -0.78
N ILE A 118 -21.08 -15.58 -0.73
CA ILE A 118 -20.51 -14.79 -1.83
C ILE A 118 -20.07 -15.71 -2.96
N LYS A 119 -20.50 -15.38 -4.18
CA LYS A 119 -20.12 -16.09 -5.39
C LYS A 119 -18.98 -15.40 -6.12
N PHE A 120 -18.06 -16.19 -6.64
CA PHE A 120 -16.91 -15.70 -7.41
C PHE A 120 -16.90 -16.29 -8.82
N LYS A 121 -16.62 -15.43 -9.80
CA LYS A 121 -16.51 -15.88 -11.19
C LYS A 121 -15.34 -16.83 -11.37
N GLY A 122 -15.56 -17.96 -12.05
CA GLY A 122 -14.52 -18.95 -12.37
C GLY A 122 -14.28 -20.01 -11.28
N ILE A 123 -15.03 -19.99 -10.18
CA ILE A 123 -14.99 -21.02 -9.12
C ILE A 123 -16.32 -21.75 -9.05
N ASP A 124 -17.42 -20.98 -9.05
CA ASP A 124 -18.77 -21.51 -8.87
C ASP A 124 -19.37 -21.90 -10.22
N GLY A 125 -18.94 -23.04 -10.76
CA GLY A 125 -19.77 -23.99 -11.52
C GLY A 125 -20.64 -23.55 -12.70
N GLU A 126 -20.51 -22.36 -13.28
CA GLU A 126 -21.11 -22.07 -14.60
C GLU A 126 -20.20 -22.57 -15.73
N GLU A 127 -20.04 -23.90 -15.82
CA GLU A 127 -19.68 -24.55 -17.08
C GLU A 127 -20.83 -24.33 -18.06
N SER A 128 -20.84 -23.22 -18.79
CA SER A 128 -21.68 -23.15 -19.98
C SER A 128 -21.13 -24.18 -20.95
N HIS A 129 -21.85 -25.28 -21.16
CA HIS A 129 -21.65 -26.23 -22.26
C HIS A 129 -21.70 -25.47 -23.60
N GLY A 130 -20.58 -24.87 -23.98
CA GLY A 130 -20.42 -24.17 -25.25
C GLY A 130 -19.82 -25.13 -26.26
N ARG A 131 -20.60 -25.46 -27.30
CA ARG A 131 -20.15 -26.13 -28.53
C ARG A 131 -18.80 -25.55 -29.00
N GLY A 132 -17.91 -26.43 -29.45
CA GLY A 132 -16.48 -26.21 -29.68
C GLY A 132 -16.03 -25.18 -30.72
N ASP A 133 -16.90 -24.27 -31.19
CA ASP A 133 -16.61 -23.35 -32.30
C ASP A 133 -16.45 -21.86 -31.93
N LEU A 134 -16.24 -21.53 -30.65
CA LEU A 134 -16.10 -20.13 -30.19
C LEU A 134 -14.75 -19.85 -29.53
N GLY A 135 -13.65 -20.09 -30.25
CA GLY A 135 -12.28 -19.82 -29.77
C GLY A 135 -11.99 -18.34 -29.47
N SER A 136 -12.68 -17.40 -30.15
CA SER A 136 -12.46 -15.96 -29.95
C SER A 136 -13.17 -15.40 -28.69
N LEU A 137 -14.32 -15.96 -28.31
CA LEU A 137 -15.06 -15.58 -27.09
C LEU A 137 -14.45 -16.17 -25.81
N LYS A 138 -13.63 -17.24 -25.90
CA LYS A 138 -12.88 -17.79 -24.76
C LYS A 138 -11.85 -16.80 -24.20
N LYS A 139 -11.17 -16.02 -25.06
CA LYS A 139 -10.16 -15.04 -24.64
C LYS A 139 -10.74 -13.92 -23.75
N GLN A 140 -11.97 -13.48 -24.00
CA GLN A 140 -12.67 -12.52 -23.13
C GLN A 140 -13.16 -13.16 -21.82
N LYS A 141 -13.51 -14.45 -21.84
CA LYS A 141 -13.90 -15.21 -20.63
C LYS A 141 -12.74 -15.36 -19.65
N ASP A 142 -11.52 -15.58 -20.12
CA ASP A 142 -10.34 -15.77 -19.27
C ASP A 142 -9.93 -14.50 -18.50
N LEU A 143 -10.22 -13.31 -19.05
CA LEU A 143 -9.83 -12.03 -18.44
C LEU A 143 -10.57 -11.74 -17.12
N GLN A 144 -11.70 -12.41 -16.88
CA GLN A 144 -12.53 -12.21 -15.69
C GLN A 144 -12.33 -13.30 -14.62
N ASN A 145 -11.41 -14.24 -14.88
CA ASN A 145 -11.05 -15.27 -13.91
C ASN A 145 -10.12 -14.69 -12.82
N PRO A 146 -10.07 -15.34 -11.64
CA PRO A 146 -9.18 -14.94 -10.57
C PRO A 146 -7.71 -15.00 -11.03
N HIS A 147 -6.95 -13.93 -10.84
CA HIS A 147 -5.57 -13.82 -11.33
C HIS A 147 -4.67 -13.04 -10.38
N LEU A 148 -3.36 -13.25 -10.51
CA LEU A 148 -2.33 -12.47 -9.84
C LEU A 148 -1.80 -11.39 -10.79
N ILE A 149 -1.74 -10.16 -10.32
CA ILE A 149 -1.05 -9.06 -10.99
C ILE A 149 0.28 -8.85 -10.28
N LEU A 150 1.37 -9.16 -10.99
CA LEU A 150 2.73 -8.96 -10.51
C LEU A 150 3.28 -7.67 -11.10
N MET A 151 3.66 -6.74 -10.24
CA MET A 151 4.33 -5.51 -10.66
C MET A 151 5.82 -5.68 -10.41
N MET A 152 6.58 -5.79 -11.49
CA MET A 152 8.02 -6.04 -11.46
C MET A 152 8.79 -4.89 -12.11
N LEU A 153 9.99 -4.62 -11.59
CA LEU A 153 10.94 -3.71 -12.22
C LEU A 153 11.61 -4.41 -13.42
N PRO A 154 11.59 -3.80 -14.62
CA PRO A 154 12.28 -4.37 -15.79
C PRO A 154 13.79 -4.53 -15.53
N PRO A 155 14.42 -5.63 -15.98
CA PRO A 155 15.83 -5.91 -15.71
C PRO A 155 16.79 -4.83 -16.25
N HIS A 156 16.43 -4.13 -17.33
CA HIS A 156 17.21 -3.01 -17.86
C HIS A 156 17.27 -1.79 -16.94
N ARG A 157 16.32 -1.62 -16.01
CA ARG A 157 16.38 -0.58 -14.95
C ARG A 157 17.37 -0.94 -13.85
N LEU A 158 17.76 -2.22 -13.75
CA LEU A 158 18.74 -2.71 -12.78
C LEU A 158 20.16 -2.70 -13.37
N GLY A 159 20.30 -2.98 -14.67
CA GLY A 159 21.59 -3.18 -15.34
C GLY A 159 22.50 -1.97 -15.57
N SER A 160 22.06 -0.72 -15.34
CA SER A 160 22.87 0.47 -15.66
C SER A 160 23.25 1.35 -14.46
N SER A 161 22.94 0.95 -13.22
CA SER A 161 23.40 1.65 -11.99
C SER A 161 23.36 0.82 -10.69
N ALA A 162 23.08 -0.49 -10.74
CA ALA A 162 22.88 -1.32 -9.54
C ALA A 162 24.16 -1.73 -8.76
N VAL A 163 25.23 -0.92 -8.80
CA VAL A 163 26.28 -0.93 -7.76
C VAL A 163 26.00 0.12 -6.68
N ARG A 164 24.95 0.95 -6.82
CA ARG A 164 24.48 1.80 -5.73
C ARG A 164 23.03 1.49 -5.45
N SER A 165 22.83 0.61 -4.46
CA SER A 165 21.60 0.41 -3.70
C SER A 165 20.55 1.49 -3.95
N GLN A 166 19.67 1.31 -4.92
CA GLN A 166 18.39 2.01 -4.91
C GLN A 166 17.51 1.27 -3.90
N ARG A 167 17.88 1.41 -2.61
CA ARG A 167 16.86 1.56 -1.56
C ARG A 167 15.81 2.48 -2.17
N LYS A 168 14.53 2.06 -2.12
CA LYS A 168 13.37 2.98 -2.17
C LYS A 168 13.87 4.29 -1.60
N LYS A 169 14.08 5.34 -2.42
CA LYS A 169 14.79 6.55 -1.99
C LYS A 169 14.09 6.93 -0.70
N ARG A 170 14.75 6.67 0.43
CA ARG A 170 14.13 6.95 1.72
C ARG A 170 13.87 8.44 1.61
N ALA A 171 12.63 8.87 1.87
CA ALA A 171 12.36 10.29 2.00
C ALA A 171 13.52 10.85 2.85
N LEU A 172 14.13 11.94 2.39
CA LEU A 172 15.35 12.47 3.02
C LEU A 172 14.97 12.95 4.41
N ASP A 173 14.97 11.99 5.33
CA ASP A 173 14.37 12.09 6.64
C ASP A 173 15.36 12.74 7.59
N THR A 174 14.86 13.15 8.75
CA THR A 174 15.69 13.72 9.81
C THR A 174 16.86 12.81 10.17
N ASN A 175 16.70 11.48 10.16
CA ASN A 175 17.76 10.55 10.51
C ASN A 175 18.93 10.57 9.52
N TYR A 176 18.66 10.64 8.22
CA TYR A 176 19.70 10.72 7.19
C TYR A 176 20.32 12.11 7.11
N CYS A 177 19.49 13.17 6.99
CA CYS A 177 19.96 14.53 6.77
C CYS A 177 20.72 15.12 7.96
N PHE A 178 20.47 14.63 9.18
CA PHE A 178 21.18 15.13 10.36
C PHE A 178 22.49 14.40 10.65
N ARG A 179 22.70 13.22 10.08
CA ARG A 179 23.93 12.44 10.22
C ARG A 179 24.92 12.72 9.10
N ASN A 180 24.41 13.00 7.90
CA ASN A 180 25.22 13.23 6.71
C ASN A 180 25.14 14.68 6.27
N LEU A 181 26.29 15.26 5.91
CA LEU A 181 26.33 16.57 5.28
C LEU A 181 25.93 16.43 3.80
N GLU A 182 24.63 16.41 3.51
CA GLU A 182 24.12 16.46 2.13
C GLU A 182 24.08 17.91 1.68
N GLU A 183 24.64 18.25 0.51
CA GLU A 183 24.56 19.60 -0.05
C GLU A 183 23.25 19.84 -0.80
N ASN A 184 22.69 18.79 -1.40
CA ASN A 184 21.41 18.82 -2.11
C ASN A 184 20.22 19.04 -1.14
N CYS A 185 19.01 19.17 -1.70
CA CYS A 185 17.76 19.28 -0.94
C CYS A 185 17.68 18.26 0.21
N CYS A 186 17.66 18.74 1.46
CA CYS A 186 17.56 17.93 2.67
C CYS A 186 16.88 18.73 3.79
N VAL A 187 16.42 18.02 4.83
CA VAL A 187 15.93 18.63 6.07
C VAL A 187 17.11 19.23 6.85
N ARG A 188 16.97 20.47 7.29
CA ARG A 188 17.91 21.18 8.16
C ARG A 188 17.30 21.42 9.53
N ARG A 189 18.14 21.30 10.58
CA ARG A 189 17.70 21.51 11.96
C ARG A 189 17.45 22.99 12.18
N LEU A 190 16.27 23.30 12.71
CA LEU A 190 15.92 24.63 13.19
C LEU A 190 15.08 24.46 14.46
N TYR A 191 15.61 24.98 15.55
CA TYR A 191 14.87 25.11 16.80
C TYR A 191 14.29 26.52 16.87
N ILE A 192 13.00 26.62 17.19
CA ILE A 192 12.30 27.89 17.38
C ILE A 192 11.87 27.96 18.83
N ASP A 193 12.34 28.97 19.55
CA ASP A 193 11.86 29.32 20.88
C ASP A 193 10.66 30.27 20.76
N PHE A 194 9.53 29.90 21.35
CA PHE A 194 8.31 30.71 21.25
C PHE A 194 8.49 32.11 21.84
N ARG A 195 9.27 32.24 22.91
CA ARG A 195 9.47 33.54 23.57
C ARG A 195 10.57 34.36 22.92
N GLN A 196 11.70 33.75 22.60
CA GLN A 196 12.86 34.49 22.07
C GLN A 196 12.70 34.83 20.60
N ASP A 197 12.26 33.88 19.76
CA ASP A 197 12.24 34.06 18.30
C ASP A 197 10.90 34.64 17.79
N LEU A 198 9.78 34.22 18.39
CA LEU A 198 8.44 34.62 17.97
C LEU A 198 7.78 35.68 18.87
N GLY A 199 8.33 35.93 20.07
CA GLY A 199 7.73 36.82 21.06
C GLY A 199 6.38 36.33 21.63
N TRP A 200 6.04 35.05 21.42
CA TRP A 200 4.80 34.44 21.88
C TRP A 200 4.89 34.08 23.36
N LYS A 201 4.11 34.78 24.18
CA LYS A 201 3.99 34.53 25.62
C LYS A 201 2.74 33.72 26.00
N TRP A 202 1.86 33.48 25.04
CA TRP A 202 0.58 32.81 25.26
C TRP A 202 0.72 31.27 25.27
N VAL A 203 1.71 30.73 24.54
CA VAL A 203 2.08 29.31 24.59
C VAL A 203 2.83 29.05 25.89
N HIS A 204 2.29 28.18 26.74
CA HIS A 204 2.90 27.81 28.00
C HIS A 204 3.82 26.60 27.84
N GLU A 205 3.37 25.54 27.17
CA GLU A 205 4.21 24.38 26.84
C GLU A 205 3.97 23.92 25.39
N PRO A 206 5.01 23.46 24.68
CA PRO A 206 6.43 23.52 25.07
C PRO A 206 6.99 24.95 24.99
N LYS A 207 8.19 25.21 25.54
CA LYS A 207 8.85 26.54 25.41
C LYS A 207 9.40 26.82 24.01
N GLY A 208 9.67 25.77 23.25
CA GLY A 208 10.11 25.84 21.87
C GLY A 208 10.07 24.43 21.26
N TYR A 209 10.34 24.34 19.97
CA TYR A 209 10.27 23.07 19.24
C TYR A 209 11.20 23.07 18.03
N PHE A 210 11.54 21.87 17.55
CA PHE A 210 12.31 21.69 16.32
C PHE A 210 11.38 21.74 15.11
N ALA A 211 11.17 22.93 14.55
CA ALA A 211 10.39 23.10 13.32
C ALA A 211 11.06 22.42 12.13
N ASN A 212 12.40 22.52 12.05
CA ASN A 212 13.20 22.14 10.88
C ASN A 212 12.75 22.87 9.59
N PHE A 213 13.53 22.78 8.53
CA PHE A 213 13.15 23.34 7.23
C PHE A 213 13.83 22.61 6.08
N CYS A 214 13.27 22.74 4.88
CA CYS A 214 13.84 22.16 3.66
C CYS A 214 14.76 23.15 2.97
N SER A 215 15.99 22.74 2.66
CA SER A 215 16.94 23.57 1.92
C SER A 215 17.96 22.74 1.16
N GLY A 216 18.37 23.27 0.01
CA GLY A 216 19.36 22.71 -0.89
C GLY A 216 18.88 22.67 -2.34
N PRO A 217 19.79 22.62 -3.32
CA PRO A 217 19.45 22.54 -4.73
C PRO A 217 18.77 21.21 -5.08
N CYS A 218 17.85 21.29 -6.03
CA CYS A 218 17.14 20.16 -6.61
C CYS A 218 17.54 20.01 -8.09
N PRO A 219 18.52 19.17 -8.43
CA PRO A 219 18.83 18.89 -9.82
C PRO A 219 17.68 18.08 -10.46
N TYR A 220 17.32 18.39 -11.69
CA TYR A 220 16.21 17.79 -12.44
C TYR A 220 16.17 16.24 -12.44
N LEU A 221 17.34 15.59 -12.43
CA LEU A 221 17.46 14.13 -12.41
C LEU A 221 17.02 13.50 -11.07
N ARG A 222 16.78 14.29 -10.02
CA ARG A 222 16.31 13.81 -8.71
C ARG A 222 14.83 14.06 -8.44
N SER A 223 14.12 14.79 -9.31
CA SER A 223 12.74 15.25 -9.12
C SER A 223 11.75 14.44 -9.97
N ALA A 224 11.67 13.12 -9.73
CA ALA A 224 10.78 12.22 -10.46
C ALA A 224 9.48 11.91 -9.69
N ASP A 225 9.09 12.79 -8.75
CA ASP A 225 7.97 12.52 -7.84
C ASP A 225 6.62 12.58 -8.55
N THR A 226 6.52 13.33 -9.65
CA THR A 226 5.32 13.36 -10.50
C THR A 226 5.69 13.14 -11.97
N THR A 227 4.71 12.69 -12.76
CA THR A 227 4.86 12.59 -14.22
C THR A 227 5.18 13.96 -14.82
N HIS A 228 4.57 15.02 -14.29
CA HIS A 228 4.87 16.40 -14.66
C HIS A 228 6.34 16.78 -14.39
N SER A 229 6.86 16.53 -13.17
CA SER A 229 8.27 16.81 -12.83
C SER A 229 9.25 15.97 -13.65
N THR A 230 8.88 14.75 -14.03
CA THR A 230 9.67 13.90 -14.93
C THR A 230 9.75 14.49 -16.35
N VAL A 231 8.61 14.92 -16.90
CA VAL A 231 8.55 15.55 -18.22
C VAL A 231 9.32 16.87 -18.22
N LEU A 232 9.19 17.68 -17.17
CA LEU A 232 9.91 18.94 -17.03
C LEU A 232 11.44 18.71 -16.95
N GLY A 233 11.88 17.68 -16.23
CA GLY A 233 13.29 17.29 -16.18
C GLY A 233 13.87 16.87 -17.54
N LEU A 234 13.09 16.16 -18.36
CA LEU A 234 13.46 15.83 -19.74
C LEU A 234 13.48 17.08 -20.62
N TYR A 235 12.49 17.96 -20.47
CA TYR A 235 12.40 19.20 -21.24
C TYR A 235 13.59 20.12 -20.98
N ASN A 236 14.09 20.18 -19.74
CA ASN A 236 15.30 20.92 -19.39
C ASN A 236 16.55 20.45 -20.17
N THR A 237 16.65 19.16 -20.52
CA THR A 237 17.77 18.66 -21.34
C THR A 237 17.71 19.14 -22.78
N LEU A 238 16.52 19.55 -23.24
CA LEU A 238 16.28 20.06 -24.59
C LEU A 238 16.40 21.59 -24.64
N ASN A 239 15.92 22.30 -23.61
CA ASN A 239 15.97 23.76 -23.50
C ASN A 239 16.27 24.22 -22.05
N PRO A 240 17.56 24.34 -21.67
CA PRO A 240 17.96 24.72 -20.32
C PRO A 240 17.52 26.12 -19.89
N GLU A 241 17.43 27.08 -20.82
CA GLU A 241 17.07 28.47 -20.52
C GLU A 241 15.57 28.71 -20.30
N ALA A 242 14.72 27.78 -20.74
CA ALA A 242 13.26 27.93 -20.70
C ALA A 242 12.59 27.06 -19.62
N SER A 243 13.36 26.32 -18.82
CA SER A 243 12.83 25.33 -17.89
C SER A 243 12.82 25.81 -16.43
N ALA A 244 11.70 25.57 -15.74
CA ALA A 244 11.55 25.87 -14.32
C ALA A 244 12.28 24.82 -13.46
N SER A 245 13.19 25.25 -12.60
CA SER A 245 13.91 24.35 -11.68
C SER A 245 13.00 23.86 -10.55
N PRO A 246 13.04 22.58 -10.18
CA PRO A 246 12.22 22.04 -9.09
C PRO A 246 12.63 22.64 -7.74
N CYS A 247 11.66 22.76 -6.83
CA CYS A 247 11.86 23.37 -5.51
C CYS A 247 12.04 22.30 -4.42
N CYS A 248 12.87 22.59 -3.42
CA CYS A 248 13.02 21.76 -2.23
C CYS A 248 11.92 22.08 -1.22
N VAL A 249 10.93 21.18 -1.09
CA VAL A 249 9.70 21.40 -0.30
C VAL A 249 9.49 20.29 0.73
N PRO A 250 8.75 20.55 1.82
CA PRO A 250 8.41 19.51 2.79
C PRO A 250 7.49 18.44 2.16
N GLN A 251 7.77 17.18 2.45
CA GLN A 251 6.95 16.04 2.05
C GLN A 251 6.08 15.58 3.22
N ASP A 252 6.71 15.20 4.33
CA ASP A 252 6.02 14.74 5.54
C ASP A 252 6.17 15.79 6.64
N LEU A 253 5.03 16.14 7.26
CA LEU A 253 4.93 17.13 8.32
C LEU A 253 4.23 16.51 9.53
N ASP A 254 4.81 16.70 10.71
CA ASP A 254 4.22 16.31 11.98
C ASP A 254 3.49 17.50 12.64
N PRO A 255 2.37 17.25 13.33
CA PRO A 255 1.69 18.27 14.12
C PRO A 255 2.44 18.58 15.42
N LEU A 256 2.18 19.76 16.00
CA LEU A 256 2.70 20.18 17.31
C LEU A 256 1.54 20.40 18.28
N THR A 257 1.59 19.71 19.42
CA THR A 257 0.64 19.94 20.51
C THR A 257 1.14 21.05 21.43
N ILE A 258 0.27 22.02 21.69
CA ILE A 258 0.54 23.16 22.56
C ILE A 258 -0.46 23.23 23.72
N LEU A 259 0.00 23.81 24.82
CA LEU A 259 -0.79 24.14 26.00
C LEU A 259 -0.81 25.66 26.18
N TYR A 260 -2.01 26.23 26.27
CA TYR A 260 -2.20 27.64 26.59
C TYR A 260 -3.40 27.83 27.51
N TYR A 261 -3.52 29.02 28.11
CA TYR A 261 -4.63 29.37 28.99
C TYR A 261 -5.55 30.39 28.32
N VAL A 262 -6.86 30.13 28.40
CA VAL A 262 -7.89 31.13 28.11
C VAL A 262 -8.52 31.50 29.45
N GLY A 263 -8.16 32.66 30.00
CA GLY A 263 -8.51 33.03 31.37
C GLY A 263 -7.86 32.09 32.39
N ARG A 264 -8.65 31.32 33.14
CA ARG A 264 -8.16 30.31 34.11
C ARG A 264 -8.25 28.87 33.62
N THR A 265 -8.81 28.62 32.43
CA THR A 265 -8.98 27.26 31.91
C THR A 265 -7.80 26.87 31.01
N PRO A 266 -7.08 25.77 31.31
CA PRO A 266 -6.06 25.25 30.42
C PRO A 266 -6.70 24.62 29.18
N LYS A 267 -6.15 24.91 28.00
CA LYS A 267 -6.55 24.31 26.72
C LYS A 267 -5.35 23.67 26.06
N MET A 268 -5.57 22.46 25.55
CA MET A 268 -4.59 21.73 24.76
C MET A 268 -5.09 21.72 23.31
N GLU A 269 -4.23 22.11 22.39
CA GLU A 269 -4.56 22.21 20.97
C GLU A 269 -3.43 21.63 20.13
N GLN A 270 -3.78 21.03 19.00
CA GLN A 270 -2.83 20.39 18.10
C GLN A 270 -2.77 21.19 16.79
N LEU A 271 -1.67 21.90 16.60
CA LEU A 271 -1.39 22.65 15.38
C LEU A 271 -0.89 21.69 14.30
N SER A 272 -1.57 21.66 13.15
CA SER A 272 -1.17 20.82 12.03
C SER A 272 0.05 21.40 11.30
N ASN A 273 0.83 20.52 10.67
CA ASN A 273 1.90 20.89 9.74
C ASN A 273 3.04 21.76 10.32
N MET A 274 3.44 21.51 11.57
CA MET A 274 4.40 22.38 12.29
C MET A 274 5.85 21.88 12.22
N ILE A 275 6.08 20.58 12.12
CA ILE A 275 7.42 19.97 12.20
C ILE A 275 7.75 19.27 10.88
N VAL A 276 8.80 19.70 10.19
CA VAL A 276 9.27 19.05 8.95
C VAL A 276 10.02 17.76 9.27
N LYS A 277 9.55 16.64 8.72
CA LYS A 277 10.15 15.30 8.90
C LYS A 277 10.94 14.83 7.69
N SER A 278 10.50 15.19 6.49
CA SER A 278 11.18 14.84 5.25
C SER A 278 11.01 15.93 4.19
N CYS A 279 11.99 16.02 3.29
CA CYS A 279 11.97 16.93 2.15
C CYS A 279 11.99 16.17 0.84
N LYS A 280 11.43 16.78 -0.19
CA LYS A 280 11.44 16.29 -1.57
C LYS A 280 11.68 17.41 -2.57
N CYS A 281 11.97 17.03 -3.81
CA CYS A 281 12.12 17.96 -4.92
C CYS A 281 10.91 17.84 -5.85
N SER A 282 10.10 18.90 -5.93
CA SER A 282 8.89 18.94 -6.77
C SER A 282 8.92 20.05 -7.81
#